data_AF-A0A6V7NMP8-F1
#
_entry.id   AF-A0A6V7NMP8-F1
#
_cell.length_a   1.000
_cell.length_b   1.000
_cell.length_c   1.000
_cell.angle_alpha   90.00
_cell.angle_beta   90.00
_cell.angle_gamma   90.00
#
_symmetry.space_group_name_H-M   'P 1'
#
loop_
_entity.id
_entity.type
_entity.pdbx_description
1 polymer ?
#
loop_
_entity_poly.entity_id
_entity_poly.type
_entity_poly.pdbx_seq_one_letter_code
_entity_poly.pdbx_strand_id
1 'polypeptide(L)'
;MGAVDNTGRKYLHLLAVDLQGGKYLHLLSIKNRKYNAGFEKACKFIGNYLQQKFFNLFQRRGTRPVDWEKINMEDIPMQDQSNDCAIFLLAYEEYLQKGWNLDFSQKDMTRRRGEIAAEFLRLFYS
;
A
#
# COMPACT_ATOMS: atom_id res chain seq x y z
N MET A 1 8.63 -0.78 -5.47
CA MET A 1 8.99 -0.37 -6.85
C MET A 1 7.99 0.71 -7.26
N GLY A 2 8.43 1.96 -7.42
CA GLY A 2 7.55 3.13 -7.59
C GLY A 2 6.94 3.24 -9.00
N ALA A 3 5.80 3.91 -9.10
CA ALA A 3 5.01 4.06 -10.32
C ALA A 3 5.37 5.39 -11.03
N VAL A 4 5.63 5.41 -12.34
CA VAL A 4 6.15 6.59 -13.08
C VAL A 4 5.11 7.22 -14.02
N ASP A 5 4.71 8.49 -13.84
CA ASP A 5 3.78 9.16 -14.79
C ASP A 5 4.44 9.56 -16.12
N ASN A 6 3.63 10.07 -17.05
CA ASN A 6 4.07 10.57 -18.35
C ASN A 6 5.03 11.78 -18.24
N THR A 7 5.24 12.34 -17.04
CA THR A 7 6.20 13.42 -16.77
C THR A 7 7.47 12.92 -16.09
N GLY A 8 7.60 11.60 -15.87
CA GLY A 8 8.74 10.98 -15.20
C GLY A 8 8.66 11.00 -13.68
N ARG A 9 7.57 11.48 -13.07
CA ARG A 9 7.43 11.52 -11.60
C ARG A 9 7.14 10.14 -11.05
N LYS A 10 7.84 9.80 -9.97
CA LYS A 10 7.67 8.56 -9.22
C LYS A 10 6.67 8.76 -8.09
N TYR A 11 5.76 7.81 -7.94
CA TYR A 11 4.79 7.77 -6.86
C TYR A 11 4.94 6.50 -6.04
N LEU A 12 4.62 6.66 -4.76
CA LEU A 12 4.53 5.57 -3.81
C LEU A 12 3.10 5.07 -3.75
N HIS A 13 2.98 3.75 -3.59
CA HIS A 13 1.73 3.01 -3.45
C HIS A 13 1.91 1.95 -2.38
N LEU A 14 0.82 1.60 -1.71
CA LEU A 14 0.80 0.57 -0.68
C LEU A 14 0.27 -0.73 -1.28
N LEU A 15 1.02 -1.81 -1.04
CA LEU A 15 0.57 -3.17 -1.27
C LEU A 15 0.37 -3.81 0.11
N ALA A 16 -0.89 -4.04 0.50
CA ALA A 16 -1.21 -4.81 1.69
C ALA A 16 -1.50 -6.27 1.31
N VAL A 17 -1.04 -7.20 2.15
CA VAL A 17 -1.25 -8.64 1.96
C VAL A 17 -2.11 -9.15 3.10
N ASP A 18 -3.36 -9.50 2.78
CA ASP A 18 -4.26 -10.16 3.72
C ASP A 18 -4.00 -11.68 3.67
N LEU A 19 -3.22 -12.17 4.63
CA LEU A 19 -2.87 -13.58 4.77
C LEU A 19 -4.05 -14.45 5.23
N GLN A 20 -5.10 -13.86 5.80
CA GLN A 20 -6.26 -14.58 6.33
C GLN A 20 -7.31 -14.75 5.24
N GLY A 21 -7.68 -13.65 4.58
CA GLY A 21 -8.63 -13.66 3.46
C GLY A 21 -8.02 -14.09 2.12
N GLY A 22 -6.70 -14.17 2.03
CA GLY A 22 -6.00 -14.55 0.80
C GLY A 22 -6.15 -13.50 -0.29
N LYS A 23 -5.79 -12.25 0.03
CA LYS A 23 -5.97 -11.10 -0.86
C LYS A 23 -4.75 -10.19 -0.91
N TYR A 24 -4.57 -9.53 -2.04
CA TYR A 24 -3.67 -8.41 -2.22
C TYR A 24 -4.48 -7.14 -2.41
N LEU A 25 -4.23 -6.13 -1.59
CA LEU A 25 -4.89 -4.83 -1.67
C LEU A 25 -3.89 -3.81 -2.22
N HIS A 26 -4.28 -3.08 -3.25
CA HIS A 26 -3.55 -1.96 -3.80
C HIS A 26 -4.20 -0.66 -3.36
N LEU A 27 -3.45 0.18 -2.66
CA LEU A 27 -3.87 1.54 -2.31
C LEU A 27 -2.93 2.53 -2.97
N LEU A 28 -3.52 3.40 -3.78
CA LEU A 28 -2.81 4.36 -4.61
C LEU A 28 -3.59 5.67 -4.58
N SER A 29 -2.98 6.72 -4.03
CA SER A 29 -3.58 8.04 -3.86
C SER A 29 -3.74 8.83 -5.16
N ILE A 30 -3.42 8.23 -6.32
CA ILE A 30 -3.45 8.89 -7.65
C ILE A 30 -4.25 8.04 -8.64
N LYS A 31 -5.15 8.67 -9.38
CA LYS A 31 -5.90 8.00 -10.46
C LYS A 31 -5.03 7.81 -11.70
N ASN A 32 -4.31 6.69 -11.79
CA ASN A 32 -3.60 6.33 -13.01
C ASN A 32 -3.49 4.81 -13.21
N ARG A 33 -4.22 4.31 -14.23
CA ARG A 33 -4.28 2.88 -14.57
C ARG A 33 -2.94 2.26 -14.94
N LYS A 34 -1.95 3.04 -15.41
CA LYS A 34 -0.62 2.51 -15.76
C LYS A 34 0.12 1.92 -14.56
N TYR A 35 -0.27 2.30 -13.33
CA TYR A 35 0.39 1.84 -12.11
C TYR A 35 -0.05 0.44 -11.65
N ASN A 36 -1.14 -0.07 -12.20
CA ASN A 36 -1.65 -1.41 -11.88
C ASN A 36 -0.70 -2.51 -12.38
N ALA A 37 0.05 -2.28 -13.47
CA ALA A 37 1.00 -3.27 -13.99
C ALA A 37 2.17 -3.55 -13.03
N GLY A 38 2.58 -2.56 -12.24
CA GLY A 38 3.59 -2.74 -11.20
C GLY A 38 3.05 -3.56 -10.02
N PHE A 39 1.81 -3.31 -9.63
CA PHE A 39 1.10 -4.04 -8.58
C PHE A 39 0.96 -5.53 -8.91
N GLU A 40 0.52 -5.89 -10.12
CA GLU A 40 0.37 -7.31 -10.51
C GLU A 40 1.71 -8.07 -10.47
N LYS A 41 2.78 -7.44 -10.95
CA LYS A 41 4.14 -8.01 -10.88
C LYS A 41 4.59 -8.23 -9.43
N ALA A 42 4.33 -7.26 -8.55
CA ALA A 42 4.65 -7.38 -7.13
C ALA A 42 3.84 -8.51 -6.46
N CYS A 43 2.55 -8.62 -6.75
CA CYS A 43 1.70 -9.71 -6.25
C CYS A 43 2.22 -11.07 -6.69
N LYS A 44 2.59 -11.23 -7.96
CA LYS A 44 3.17 -12.48 -8.48
C LYS A 44 4.48 -12.84 -7.78
N PHE A 45 5.37 -11.86 -7.60
CA PHE A 45 6.64 -12.06 -6.90
C PHE A 45 6.42 -12.50 -5.45
N ILE A 46 5.61 -11.74 -4.69
CA ILE A 46 5.32 -12.02 -3.29
C ILE A 46 4.58 -13.35 -3.14
N GLY A 47 3.61 -13.63 -4.00
CA GLY A 47 2.87 -14.89 -3.97
C GLY A 47 3.77 -16.11 -4.20
N ASN A 48 4.68 -16.03 -5.16
CA ASN A 48 5.68 -17.07 -5.38
C ASN A 48 6.63 -17.22 -4.17
N TYR A 49 7.08 -16.10 -3.60
CA TYR A 49 7.93 -16.10 -2.41
C TYR A 49 7.23 -16.76 -1.21
N LEU A 50 5.98 -16.38 -0.93
CA LEU A 50 5.16 -16.95 0.13
C LEU A 50 4.94 -18.45 -0.08
N GLN A 51 4.62 -18.85 -1.31
CA GLN A 51 4.40 -20.25 -1.67
C GLN A 51 5.67 -21.10 -1.44
N GLN A 52 6.85 -20.58 -1.79
CA GLN A 52 8.11 -21.29 -1.59
C GLN A 52 8.49 -21.34 -0.10
N LYS A 53 8.44 -20.21 0.59
CA LYS A 53 8.88 -20.10 1.98
C LYS A 53 7.97 -20.83 2.96
N PHE A 54 6.67 -20.89 2.68
CA PHE A 54 5.66 -21.49 3.54
C PHE A 54 4.88 -22.61 2.82
N PHE A 55 5.58 -23.42 2.03
CA PHE A 55 4.99 -24.47 1.19
C PHE A 55 3.99 -25.36 1.95
N ASN A 56 4.41 -25.95 3.07
CA ASN A 56 3.56 -26.86 3.86
C ASN A 56 2.29 -26.19 4.37
N LEU A 57 2.35 -24.90 4.74
CA LEU A 57 1.20 -24.15 5.23
C LEU A 57 0.17 -23.97 4.11
N PHE A 58 0.62 -23.52 2.94
CA PHE A 58 -0.26 -23.24 1.82
C PHE A 58 -0.75 -24.51 1.12
N GLN A 59 0.04 -25.59 1.14
CA GLN A 59 -0.41 -26.92 0.73
C GLN A 59 -1.59 -27.40 1.58
N ARG A 60 -1.51 -27.25 2.92
CA ARG A 60 -2.60 -27.61 3.83
C ARG A 60 -3.84 -26.74 3.66
N ARG A 61 -3.66 -25.45 3.39
CA ARG A 61 -4.77 -24.53 3.13
C ARG A 61 -5.47 -24.77 1.79
N GLY A 62 -4.86 -25.51 0.87
CA GLY A 62 -5.41 -25.75 -0.47
C GLY A 62 -5.48 -24.49 -1.33
N THR A 63 -4.74 -23.43 -0.97
CA THR A 63 -4.71 -22.16 -1.69
C THR A 63 -3.29 -21.84 -2.10
N ARG A 64 -3.12 -21.25 -3.28
CA ARG A 64 -1.82 -20.76 -3.75
C ARG A 64 -1.77 -19.24 -3.64
N PRO A 65 -0.83 -18.66 -2.87
CA PRO A 65 -0.74 -17.21 -2.71
C PRO A 65 -0.62 -16.43 -4.03
N VAL A 66 0.04 -16.98 -5.04
CA VAL A 66 0.13 -16.34 -6.37
C VAL A 66 -1.23 -16.11 -7.05
N ASP A 67 -2.21 -16.96 -6.73
CA ASP A 67 -3.56 -16.93 -7.31
C ASP A 67 -4.57 -16.19 -6.42
N TRP A 68 -4.12 -15.63 -5.30
CA TRP A 68 -4.97 -14.80 -4.44
C TRP A 68 -5.55 -13.60 -5.19
N GLU A 69 -6.73 -13.18 -4.70
CA GLU A 69 -7.50 -12.08 -5.24
C GLU A 69 -6.68 -10.79 -5.21
N LYS A 70 -6.75 -10.00 -6.29
CA LYS A 70 -6.00 -8.74 -6.45
C LYS A 70 -7.02 -7.62 -6.54
N ILE A 71 -7.10 -6.80 -5.49
CA ILE A 71 -8.08 -5.74 -5.35
C ILE A 71 -7.37 -4.41 -5.49
N ASN A 72 -7.77 -3.62 -6.49
CA ASN A 72 -7.48 -2.20 -6.49
C ASN A 72 -8.53 -1.52 -5.64
N MET A 73 -8.14 -0.95 -4.50
CA MET A 73 -9.08 -0.29 -3.62
C MET A 73 -9.63 0.95 -4.31
N GLU A 74 -10.95 0.99 -4.46
CA GLU A 74 -11.71 2.14 -4.94
C GLU A 74 -12.28 2.91 -3.73
N ASP A 75 -12.77 4.12 -3.95
CA ASP A 75 -13.35 4.98 -2.91
C ASP A 75 -12.44 5.26 -1.70
N ILE A 76 -11.13 5.38 -1.96
CA ILE A 76 -10.12 5.78 -0.97
C ILE A 76 -9.79 7.28 -1.07
N PRO A 77 -9.30 7.91 0.02
CA PRO A 77 -8.81 9.28 0.00
C PRO A 77 -7.75 9.47 -1.09
N MET A 78 -7.88 10.52 -1.90
CA MET A 78 -6.96 10.79 -3.01
C MET A 78 -6.15 12.06 -2.74
N GLN A 79 -4.92 12.11 -3.28
CA GLN A 79 -4.10 13.32 -3.23
C GLN A 79 -4.51 14.29 -4.34
N ASP A 80 -4.55 15.58 -4.00
CA ASP A 80 -4.80 16.65 -4.98
C ASP A 80 -3.50 17.16 -5.62
N GLN A 81 -2.37 16.97 -4.92
CA GLN A 81 -1.05 17.43 -5.36
C GLN A 81 -0.06 16.28 -5.45
N SER A 82 0.94 16.35 -6.33
CA SER A 82 1.87 15.23 -6.61
C SER A 82 2.81 14.85 -5.47
N ASN A 83 2.94 15.66 -4.42
CA ASN A 83 4.05 15.56 -3.45
C ASN A 83 3.65 14.92 -2.11
N ASP A 84 2.42 14.45 -1.96
CA ASP A 84 1.92 13.85 -0.72
C ASP A 84 1.77 12.33 -0.76
N CYS A 85 2.14 11.66 -1.87
CA CYS A 85 1.97 10.19 -2.00
C CYS A 85 2.60 9.39 -0.86
N ALA A 86 3.73 9.86 -0.31
CA ALA A 86 4.37 9.23 0.85
C ALA A 86 3.55 9.38 2.14
N ILE A 87 2.93 10.55 2.35
CA ILE A 87 2.12 10.83 3.53
C ILE A 87 0.79 10.09 3.45
N PHE A 88 0.18 10.02 2.26
CA PHE A 88 -1.00 9.17 2.01
C PHE A 88 -0.69 7.70 2.25
N LEU A 89 0.47 7.20 1.80
CA LEU A 89 0.89 5.82 2.05
C LEU A 89 0.95 5.50 3.55
N LEU A 90 1.56 6.38 4.35
CA LEU A 90 1.65 6.22 5.80
C LEU A 90 0.26 6.29 6.46
N ALA A 91 -0.59 7.21 6.02
CA ALA A 91 -1.97 7.30 6.52
C ALA A 91 -2.80 6.05 6.18
N TYR A 92 -2.69 5.52 4.96
CA TYR A 92 -3.35 4.25 4.60
C TYR A 92 -2.89 3.11 5.51
N GLU A 93 -1.58 2.99 5.72
CA GLU A 93 -1.01 1.93 6.55
C GLU A 93 -1.48 2.03 8.00
N GLU A 94 -1.45 3.23 8.58
CA GLU A 94 -1.94 3.50 9.94
C GLU A 94 -3.41 3.11 10.11
N TYR A 95 -4.27 3.51 9.17
CA TYR A 95 -5.70 3.25 9.24
C TYR A 95 -6.01 1.77 9.07
N LEU A 96 -5.33 1.10 8.14
CA LEU A 96 -5.47 -0.35 7.95
C LEU A 96 -5.04 -1.12 9.21
N GLN A 97 -3.95 -0.73 9.85
CA GLN A 97 -3.50 -1.36 11.10
C GLN A 97 -4.49 -1.16 12.25
N LYS A 98 -5.12 0.01 12.33
CA LYS A 98 -6.10 0.33 13.37
C LYS A 98 -7.51 -0.18 13.07
N GLY A 99 -7.75 -0.72 11.88
CA GLY A 99 -9.08 -1.13 11.43
C GLY A 99 -10.06 0.04 11.28
N TRP A 100 -9.55 1.23 10.95
CA TRP A 100 -10.34 2.44 10.79
C TRP A 100 -10.83 2.63 9.36
N ASN A 101 -11.95 3.33 9.20
CA ASN A 101 -12.44 3.75 7.90
C ASN A 101 -11.50 4.79 7.30
N LEU A 102 -11.18 4.68 6.01
CA LEU A 102 -10.31 5.62 5.29
C LEU A 102 -11.06 6.94 5.01
N ASP A 103 -11.30 7.74 6.04
CA ASP A 103 -12.09 8.98 5.99
C ASP A 103 -11.26 10.28 6.05
N PHE A 104 -9.93 10.16 6.07
CA PHE A 104 -9.02 11.30 5.97
C PHE A 104 -9.02 11.93 4.56
N SER A 105 -8.39 13.10 4.43
CA SER A 105 -8.35 13.85 3.18
C SER A 105 -7.01 14.54 2.95
N GLN A 106 -6.85 15.16 1.77
CA GLN A 106 -5.71 16.01 1.44
C GLN A 106 -5.49 17.14 2.46
N LYS A 107 -6.54 17.65 3.11
CA LYS A 107 -6.45 18.74 4.09
C LYS A 107 -5.68 18.33 5.35
N ASP A 108 -5.63 17.03 5.64
CA ASP A 108 -4.96 16.49 6.82
C ASP A 108 -3.45 16.32 6.61
N MET A 109 -2.98 16.34 5.35
CA MET A 109 -1.60 15.99 5.01
C MET A 109 -0.56 16.95 5.60
N THR A 110 -0.87 18.24 5.67
CA THR A 110 0.05 19.23 6.26
C THR A 110 0.30 18.95 7.74
N ARG A 111 -0.77 18.71 8.50
CA ARG A 111 -0.67 18.37 9.91
C ARG A 111 0.06 17.04 10.11
N ARG A 112 -0.33 16.00 9.37
CA ARG A 112 0.29 14.67 9.43
C ARG A 112 1.78 14.71 9.13
N ARG A 113 2.21 15.50 8.14
CA ARG A 113 3.63 15.69 7.83
C ARG A 113 4.41 16.25 9.03
N GLY A 114 3.83 17.20 9.76
CA GLY A 114 4.41 17.76 10.97
C GLY A 114 4.48 16.74 12.12
N GLU A 115 3.41 15.96 12.31
CA GLU A 115 3.35 14.88 13.31
C GLU A 115 4.42 13.81 13.05
N ILE A 116 4.53 13.32 11.81
CA ILE A 116 5.55 12.35 11.39
C ILE A 116 6.96 12.92 11.63
N ALA A 117 7.23 14.17 11.24
CA ALA A 117 8.53 14.79 11.47
C ALA A 117 8.87 14.88 12.98
N ALA A 118 7.89 15.23 13.81
CA ALA A 118 8.07 15.27 15.26
C ALA A 118 8.32 13.87 15.86
N GLU A 119 7.64 12.84 15.37
CA GLU A 119 7.88 11.44 15.77
C GLU A 119 9.29 10.98 15.40
N PHE A 120 9.74 11.26 14.18
CA PHE A 120 11.12 10.95 13.76
C PHE A 120 12.14 11.65 14.66
N LEU A 121 11.97 12.94 14.94
CA LEU A 121 12.89 13.67 15.82
C LEU A 121 12.93 13.06 17.22
N ARG A 122 11.79 12.66 17.78
CA ARG A 122 11.75 12.00 19.10
C ARG A 122 12.58 10.72 19.14
N LEU A 123 12.62 9.92 18.07
CA LEU A 123 13.40 8.69 18.00
C LEU A 123 14.92 8.91 17.98
N PHE A 124 15.39 10.08 17.51
CA PHE A 124 16.82 10.39 17.42
C PHE A 124 17.35 11.18 18.61
N TYR A 125 16.47 11.78 19.42
CA TYR A 125 16.82 12.56 20.60
C TYR A 125 16.33 11.92 21.92
N SER A 126 15.88 10.66 21.88
CA SER A 126 15.60 9.79 23.03
C SER A 126 16.74 8.83 23.30
#